data_AF-A0A0U1M1G7-F1
#
_entry.id   AF-A0A0U1M1G7-F1
#
_cell.length_a   1.000
_cell.length_b   1.000
_cell.length_c   1.000
_cell.angle_alpha   90.00
_cell.angle_beta   90.00
_cell.angle_gamma   90.00
#
_symmetry.space_group_name_H-M   'P 1'
#
loop_
_entity.id
_entity.type
_entity.pdbx_description
1 polymer ?
#
loop_
_entity_poly.entity_id
_entity_poly.type
_entity_poly.pdbx_seq_one_letter_code
_entity_poly.pdbx_strand_id
1 'polypeptide(L)'
;MAISDSLNKRIRARHDEDEDDFVTESSSNEVEEQSDEGTEKSDEDTQMSDNASDDSENDNGKEEDSLSESDGVENEAVQSEMRKISFGALARAQDSLGKRKRSQTDQKKTAEETKSSTLDDIRERLRKAREEKQQQQQASKTSNTHGGNSTKRPTRSSKHAPTVQSSKYQVSRKRIVVEPPNAVKARDPRFDPTVTGTRHNEAATNKAYSFLDEYRSSEIKQLKEQMARTKDPILKDKLKRTITAATDRQRAMDNKRHEREVLSEHKKKERELLREGKKSQPYFLKKSELKREVLKKKYESMGSKERARALERRRKKVASKEKKDLPWARRGMENSTSS
;
A
#
# COMPACT_ATOMS: atom_id res chain seq x y z
N MET A 1 -46.29 -15.28 22.96
CA MET A 1 -46.02 -13.97 22.34
C MET A 1 -44.65 -13.46 22.81
N ALA A 2 -43.54 -13.91 22.21
CA ALA A 2 -42.19 -13.51 22.64
C ALA A 2 -41.18 -13.40 21.46
N ILE A 3 -41.68 -13.36 20.22
CA ILE A 3 -40.86 -13.43 19.01
C ILE A 3 -40.75 -12.06 18.32
N SER A 4 -41.62 -11.10 18.68
CA SER A 4 -41.63 -9.76 18.06
C SER A 4 -40.46 -8.87 18.46
N ASP A 5 -39.82 -9.13 19.61
CA ASP A 5 -38.78 -8.25 20.16
C ASP A 5 -37.36 -8.58 19.65
N SER A 6 -37.15 -9.79 19.12
CA SER A 6 -35.86 -10.19 18.51
C SER A 6 -35.70 -9.72 17.06
N LEU A 7 -36.80 -9.39 16.38
CA LEU A 7 -36.82 -8.93 14.99
C LEU A 7 -36.60 -7.41 14.85
N ASN A 8 -36.77 -6.61 15.91
CA ASN A 8 -36.61 -5.15 15.87
C ASN A 8 -35.20 -4.66 16.22
N LYS A 9 -34.21 -5.56 16.36
CA LYS A 9 -32.80 -5.15 16.57
C LYS A 9 -32.19 -4.71 15.24
N ARG A 10 -31.95 -3.40 15.09
CA ARG A 10 -31.15 -2.81 14.00
C ARG A 10 -29.78 -3.52 13.94
N ILE A 11 -29.59 -4.36 12.94
CA ILE A 11 -28.31 -5.03 12.65
C ILE A 11 -27.35 -3.95 12.14
N ARG A 12 -26.27 -3.68 12.89
CA ARG A 12 -25.18 -2.79 12.48
C ARG A 12 -24.01 -3.65 12.01
N ALA A 13 -23.34 -3.24 10.93
CA ALA A 13 -22.15 -3.92 10.44
C ALA A 13 -21.10 -4.03 11.56
N ARG A 14 -20.52 -5.23 11.70
CA ARG A 14 -19.44 -5.51 12.66
C ARG A 14 -18.21 -4.72 12.20
N HIS A 15 -17.63 -3.94 13.09
CA HIS A 15 -16.39 -3.22 12.85
C HIS A 15 -15.23 -4.22 12.85
N ASP A 16 -14.46 -4.30 11.76
CA ASP A 16 -13.28 -5.16 11.69
C ASP A 16 -12.14 -4.53 12.52
N GLU A 17 -11.82 -5.18 13.64
CA GLU A 17 -10.86 -4.70 14.66
C GLU A 17 -9.40 -4.65 14.16
N ASP A 18 -9.11 -5.24 12.99
CA ASP A 18 -7.75 -5.45 12.50
C ASP A 18 -7.19 -4.29 11.66
N GLU A 19 -8.02 -3.34 11.21
CA GLU A 19 -7.56 -2.25 10.32
C GLU A 19 -7.54 -0.84 10.97
N ASP A 20 -8.26 -0.59 12.07
CA ASP A 20 -8.61 0.80 12.46
C ASP A 20 -8.05 1.38 13.77
N ASP A 21 -7.33 0.63 14.60
CA ASP A 21 -6.80 1.19 15.87
C ASP A 21 -5.66 2.22 15.71
N PHE A 22 -5.22 2.45 14.46
CA PHE A 22 -4.23 3.46 14.13
C PHE A 22 -4.67 4.35 12.95
N VAL A 23 -5.96 4.64 12.84
CA VAL A 23 -6.53 5.31 11.67
C VAL A 23 -6.85 6.79 11.93
N THR A 24 -6.23 7.62 11.07
CA THR A 24 -6.60 8.97 10.62
C THR A 24 -6.94 10.04 11.68
N GLU A 25 -5.96 10.47 12.47
CA GLU A 25 -6.18 11.64 13.35
C GLU A 25 -5.14 12.76 13.19
N SER A 26 -4.31 12.69 12.15
CA SER A 26 -3.40 13.81 11.81
C SER A 26 -4.14 14.95 11.08
N SER A 27 -5.29 14.68 10.45
CA SER A 27 -6.02 15.68 9.65
C SER A 27 -7.06 16.50 10.43
N SER A 28 -7.50 16.06 11.62
CA SER A 28 -8.55 16.73 12.41
C SER A 28 -8.02 17.36 13.69
N ASN A 29 -6.72 17.62 13.78
CA ASN A 29 -6.18 18.44 14.85
C ASN A 29 -6.32 19.92 14.46
N GLU A 30 -7.57 20.39 14.36
CA GLU A 30 -7.91 21.81 14.40
C GLU A 30 -7.38 22.35 15.73
N VAL A 31 -6.24 23.03 15.66
CA VAL A 31 -5.83 23.94 16.72
C VAL A 31 -6.63 25.20 16.47
N GLU A 32 -7.83 25.26 17.05
CA GLU A 32 -8.47 26.54 17.28
C GLU A 32 -7.54 27.34 18.21
N GLU A 33 -6.81 28.29 17.62
CA GLU A 33 -6.29 29.44 18.35
C GLU A 33 -7.52 30.30 18.71
N GLN A 34 -8.09 30.05 19.88
CA GLN A 34 -9.06 30.97 20.48
C GLN A 34 -8.33 32.28 20.81
N SER A 35 -8.56 33.31 19.99
CA SER A 35 -8.51 34.69 20.43
C SER A 35 -9.78 34.95 21.25
N ASP A 36 -9.59 35.04 22.56
CA ASP A 36 -10.60 35.45 23.54
C ASP A 36 -10.97 36.92 23.29
N GLU A 37 -12.15 37.15 22.71
CA GLU A 37 -12.84 38.43 22.81
C GLU A 37 -14.34 38.13 22.85
N GLY A 38 -14.93 38.34 24.03
CA GLY A 38 -16.31 37.98 24.34
C GLY A 38 -17.30 38.68 23.43
N THR A 39 -18.17 37.92 22.79
CA THR A 39 -19.46 38.43 22.32
C THR A 39 -20.48 37.29 22.40
N GLU A 40 -21.65 37.66 22.87
CA GLU A 40 -22.69 36.80 23.42
C GLU A 40 -23.36 35.89 22.38
N LYS A 41 -23.91 34.79 22.89
CA LYS A 41 -24.71 33.80 22.17
C LYS A 41 -25.88 34.45 21.45
N SER A 42 -26.08 34.07 20.19
CA SER A 42 -27.41 33.98 19.58
C SER A 42 -27.50 32.64 18.86
N ASP A 43 -28.50 31.86 19.28
CA ASP A 43 -28.91 30.61 18.64
C ASP A 43 -29.64 30.95 17.35
N GLU A 44 -29.10 30.58 16.18
CA GLU A 44 -29.85 30.56 14.93
C GLU A 44 -29.64 29.24 14.17
N ASP A 45 -30.77 28.58 13.99
CA ASP A 45 -31.04 27.36 13.23
C ASP A 45 -30.59 27.55 11.77
N THR A 46 -29.62 26.76 11.30
CA THR A 46 -29.22 26.79 9.88
C THR A 46 -29.66 25.50 9.20
N GLN A 47 -30.80 25.60 8.50
CA GLN A 47 -31.32 24.58 7.60
C GLN A 47 -30.40 24.39 6.39
N MET A 48 -30.18 23.12 6.03
CA MET A 48 -29.59 22.69 4.77
C MET A 48 -30.47 23.19 3.62
N SER A 49 -29.87 23.84 2.61
CA SER A 49 -30.49 24.01 1.31
C SER A 49 -29.55 23.49 0.23
N ASP A 50 -30.04 22.47 -0.46
CA ASP A 50 -29.55 22.02 -1.75
C ASP A 50 -29.80 23.12 -2.79
N ASN A 51 -28.80 23.45 -3.60
CA ASN A 51 -29.08 23.96 -4.93
C ASN A 51 -28.05 23.46 -5.94
N ALA A 52 -28.58 22.83 -6.97
CA ALA A 52 -27.91 22.29 -8.13
C ALA A 52 -27.97 23.30 -9.29
N SER A 53 -26.88 23.39 -10.05
CA SER A 53 -26.78 23.63 -11.51
C SER A 53 -25.33 24.07 -11.78
N ASP A 54 -24.49 23.32 -12.49
CA ASP A 54 -24.54 22.84 -13.88
C ASP A 54 -23.81 23.80 -14.85
N ASP A 55 -23.05 23.16 -15.76
CA ASP A 55 -22.49 23.63 -17.03
C ASP A 55 -21.19 24.49 -17.02
N SER A 56 -20.13 24.26 -17.82
CA SER A 56 -19.96 23.43 -19.02
C SER A 56 -18.51 22.93 -19.23
N GLU A 57 -18.40 21.66 -19.64
CA GLU A 57 -17.76 21.13 -20.87
C GLU A 57 -16.25 21.19 -21.20
N ASN A 58 -15.83 20.01 -21.70
CA ASN A 58 -14.89 19.70 -22.81
C ASN A 58 -13.48 19.19 -22.42
N ASP A 59 -12.91 18.10 -22.94
CA ASP A 59 -13.30 16.94 -23.75
C ASP A 59 -12.03 16.07 -23.94
N ASN A 60 -12.24 14.80 -24.28
CA ASN A 60 -11.35 13.78 -24.84
C ASN A 60 -10.39 13.04 -23.89
N GLY A 61 -10.41 11.71 -23.78
CA GLY A 61 -11.17 10.66 -24.46
C GLY A 61 -10.54 9.30 -24.12
N LYS A 62 -11.35 8.25 -23.94
CA LYS A 62 -10.95 6.84 -24.10
C LYS A 62 -12.15 5.90 -24.07
N GLU A 63 -12.12 5.01 -25.05
CA GLU A 63 -13.21 4.23 -25.60
C GLU A 63 -13.72 3.09 -24.69
N GLU A 64 -14.91 2.66 -25.08
CA GLU A 64 -15.85 1.70 -24.51
C GLU A 64 -15.30 0.28 -24.33
N ASP A 65 -15.79 -0.42 -23.30
CA ASP A 65 -16.44 -1.73 -23.50
C ASP A 65 -17.31 -2.06 -22.28
N SER A 66 -18.61 -2.22 -22.51
CA SER A 66 -19.61 -2.59 -21.52
C SER A 66 -19.88 -4.09 -21.60
N LEU A 67 -19.49 -4.85 -20.57
CA LEU A 67 -19.91 -6.25 -20.41
C LEU A 67 -20.51 -6.48 -19.02
N SER A 68 -21.83 -6.37 -19.02
CA SER A 68 -22.83 -7.16 -18.26
C SER A 68 -22.30 -8.14 -17.21
N GLU A 69 -22.67 -7.88 -15.95
CA GLU A 69 -22.74 -8.90 -14.90
C GLU A 69 -23.78 -9.98 -15.26
N SER A 70 -23.30 -11.21 -15.50
CA SER A 70 -24.11 -12.42 -15.37
C SER A 70 -23.17 -13.62 -15.19
N ASP A 71 -22.82 -13.96 -13.94
CA ASP A 71 -21.98 -15.13 -13.64
C ASP A 71 -22.37 -15.83 -12.33
N GLY A 72 -23.67 -15.78 -11.99
CA GLY A 72 -24.24 -16.54 -10.87
C GLY A 72 -24.85 -17.88 -11.26
N VAL A 73 -25.19 -18.08 -12.54
CA VAL A 73 -26.03 -19.20 -13.02
C VAL A 73 -25.22 -20.40 -13.52
N GLU A 74 -23.98 -20.22 -13.96
CA GLU A 74 -23.16 -21.30 -14.52
C GLU A 74 -22.63 -22.27 -13.45
N ASN A 75 -22.41 -21.81 -12.22
CA ASN A 75 -21.88 -22.64 -11.15
C ASN A 75 -22.87 -23.71 -10.66
N GLU A 76 -24.19 -23.45 -10.67
CA GLU A 76 -25.18 -24.46 -10.30
C GLU A 76 -25.37 -25.52 -11.39
N ALA A 77 -25.33 -25.11 -12.67
CA ALA A 77 -25.42 -26.03 -13.80
C ALA A 77 -24.26 -27.03 -13.79
N VAL A 78 -23.02 -26.56 -13.59
CA VAL A 78 -21.81 -27.40 -13.49
C VAL A 78 -21.88 -28.32 -12.27
N GLN A 79 -22.39 -27.84 -11.13
CA GLN A 79 -22.59 -28.68 -9.94
C GLN A 79 -23.66 -29.76 -10.16
N SER A 80 -24.72 -29.46 -10.90
CA SER A 80 -25.77 -30.43 -11.24
C SER A 80 -25.27 -31.51 -12.19
N GLU A 81 -24.39 -31.16 -13.15
CA GLU A 81 -23.74 -32.12 -14.03
C GLU A 81 -22.70 -32.97 -13.31
N MET A 82 -21.93 -32.38 -12.39
CA MET A 82 -20.98 -33.12 -11.54
C MET A 82 -21.68 -34.15 -10.63
N ARG A 83 -22.93 -33.90 -10.21
CA ARG A 83 -23.74 -34.87 -9.45
C ARG A 83 -24.22 -36.05 -10.30
N LYS A 84 -24.32 -35.90 -11.63
CA LYS A 84 -24.73 -36.97 -12.56
C LYS A 84 -23.58 -37.93 -12.88
N ILE A 85 -22.33 -37.54 -12.64
CA ILE A 85 -21.16 -38.39 -12.89
C ILE A 85 -21.01 -39.35 -11.72
N SER A 86 -21.01 -40.66 -11.99
CA SER A 86 -20.82 -41.66 -10.95
C SER A 86 -19.41 -41.59 -10.37
N PHE A 87 -19.30 -41.86 -9.07
CA PHE A 87 -18.02 -41.82 -8.36
C PHE A 87 -16.93 -42.71 -9.01
N GLY A 88 -17.33 -43.83 -9.62
CA GLY A 88 -16.40 -44.70 -10.36
C GLY A 88 -15.85 -44.08 -11.66
N ALA A 89 -16.65 -43.26 -12.36
CA ALA A 89 -16.19 -42.53 -13.53
C ALA A 89 -15.22 -41.41 -13.15
N LEU A 90 -15.47 -40.71 -12.03
CA LEU A 90 -14.55 -39.72 -11.47
C LEU A 90 -13.22 -40.36 -11.03
N ALA A 91 -13.25 -41.54 -10.40
CA ALA A 91 -12.04 -42.27 -10.02
C ALA A 91 -11.19 -42.68 -11.24
N ARG A 92 -11.81 -43.21 -12.30
CA ARG A 92 -11.11 -43.53 -13.56
C ARG A 92 -10.54 -42.30 -14.25
N ALA A 93 -11.27 -41.18 -14.24
CA ALA A 93 -10.78 -39.93 -14.78
C ALA A 93 -9.54 -39.44 -14.00
N GLN A 94 -9.57 -39.52 -12.66
CA GLN A 94 -8.45 -39.15 -11.80
C GLN A 94 -7.21 -40.04 -12.01
N ASP A 95 -7.38 -41.32 -12.30
CA ASP A 95 -6.27 -42.22 -12.62
C ASP A 95 -5.68 -41.96 -14.03
N SER A 96 -6.52 -41.54 -14.99
CA SER A 96 -6.07 -41.14 -16.34
C SER A 96 -5.33 -39.79 -16.33
N LEU A 97 -5.71 -38.89 -15.42
CA LEU A 97 -5.05 -37.61 -15.15
C LEU A 97 -3.86 -37.84 -14.21
N GLY A 98 -2.79 -38.43 -14.76
CA GLY A 98 -1.56 -38.76 -14.04
C GLY A 98 -1.13 -37.69 -13.01
N LYS A 99 -1.05 -38.10 -11.74
CA LYS A 99 -0.80 -37.21 -10.60
C LYS A 99 0.49 -36.41 -10.78
N ARG A 100 0.35 -35.09 -11.00
CA ARG A 100 1.46 -34.12 -10.92
C ARG A 100 1.98 -34.15 -9.47
N LYS A 101 3.22 -34.61 -9.31
CA LYS A 101 3.89 -34.83 -8.02
C LYS A 101 3.82 -33.60 -7.11
N ARG A 102 3.00 -33.66 -6.06
CA ARG A 102 3.27 -33.03 -4.77
C ARG A 102 3.73 -34.14 -3.81
N SER A 103 4.93 -33.97 -3.30
CA SER A 103 5.62 -34.83 -2.35
C SER A 103 4.90 -34.82 -1.01
N GLN A 104 4.61 -36.00 -0.45
CA GLN A 104 4.68 -36.40 0.97
C GLN A 104 4.19 -37.86 1.05
N THR A 105 5.12 -38.74 1.45
CA THR A 105 5.00 -39.98 2.26
C THR A 105 3.67 -40.14 3.03
N ASP A 106 3.01 -41.29 3.20
CA ASP A 106 3.48 -42.67 3.40
C ASP A 106 2.35 -43.73 3.21
N GLN A 107 2.77 -44.93 2.78
CA GLN A 107 2.25 -46.30 2.98
C GLN A 107 0.79 -46.73 2.68
N LYS A 108 0.63 -47.73 1.79
CA LYS A 108 0.48 -49.17 2.14
C LYS A 108 0.00 -50.00 0.92
N LYS A 109 0.69 -51.12 0.63
CA LYS A 109 0.20 -52.46 0.16
C LYS A 109 1.29 -53.15 -0.69
N THR A 110 1.95 -54.16 -0.13
CA THR A 110 1.71 -55.63 -0.22
C THR A 110 2.63 -56.27 -1.24
N ALA A 111 3.11 -57.45 -0.84
CA ALA A 111 4.12 -58.28 -1.46
C ALA A 111 3.85 -58.62 -2.93
N GLU A 112 4.93 -58.75 -3.70
CA GLU A 112 5.27 -60.03 -4.34
C GLU A 112 6.72 -60.00 -4.84
N GLU A 113 7.42 -61.09 -4.54
CA GLU A 113 8.84 -61.30 -4.80
C GLU A 113 9.10 -61.78 -6.23
N THR A 114 10.38 -61.69 -6.61
CA THR A 114 11.11 -62.37 -7.69
C THR A 114 11.42 -61.53 -8.96
N LYS A 115 12.75 -61.41 -9.21
CA LYS A 115 13.49 -60.72 -10.31
C LYS A 115 14.08 -59.33 -9.99
N SER A 116 14.62 -59.16 -8.78
CA SER A 116 15.19 -57.91 -8.24
C SER A 116 16.70 -57.71 -8.47
N SER A 117 17.22 -58.00 -9.67
CA SER A 117 18.64 -57.66 -9.96
C SER A 117 18.76 -56.76 -11.19
N THR A 118 18.24 -57.19 -12.34
CA THR A 118 18.37 -56.41 -13.59
C THR A 118 17.55 -55.13 -13.59
N LEU A 119 16.34 -55.16 -13.02
CA LEU A 119 15.49 -53.96 -12.91
C LEU A 119 16.00 -52.98 -11.85
N ASP A 120 16.66 -53.48 -10.82
CA ASP A 120 17.24 -52.64 -9.77
C ASP A 120 18.51 -51.94 -10.27
N ASP A 121 19.35 -52.62 -11.06
CA ASP A 121 20.46 -51.99 -11.78
C ASP A 121 20.00 -50.87 -12.73
N ILE A 122 18.89 -51.09 -13.45
CA ILE A 122 18.31 -50.07 -14.34
C ILE A 122 17.75 -48.90 -13.53
N ARG A 123 17.11 -49.16 -12.39
CA ARG A 123 16.60 -48.11 -11.48
C ARG A 123 17.73 -47.31 -10.86
N GLU A 124 18.83 -47.95 -10.48
CA GLU A 124 20.03 -47.27 -9.97
C GLU A 124 20.67 -46.39 -11.04
N ARG A 125 20.80 -46.89 -12.27
CA ARG A 125 21.34 -46.12 -13.40
C ARG A 125 20.47 -44.91 -13.74
N LEU A 126 19.15 -45.06 -13.68
CA LEU A 126 18.19 -43.96 -13.87
C LEU A 126 18.23 -42.94 -12.72
N ARG A 127 18.48 -43.37 -11.47
CA ARG A 127 18.69 -42.46 -10.34
C ARG A 127 19.97 -41.64 -10.51
N LYS A 128 21.09 -42.28 -10.84
CA LYS A 128 22.37 -41.59 -11.10
C LYS A 128 22.26 -40.56 -12.22
N ALA A 129 21.66 -40.92 -13.37
CA ALA A 129 21.45 -39.98 -14.48
C ALA A 129 20.54 -38.79 -14.11
N ARG A 130 19.57 -39.02 -13.22
CA ARG A 130 18.68 -37.97 -12.72
C ARG A 130 19.41 -37.03 -11.76
N GLU A 131 20.25 -37.57 -10.87
CA GLU A 131 21.07 -36.80 -9.94
C GLU A 131 22.10 -35.93 -10.67
N GLU A 132 22.80 -36.47 -11.68
CA GLU A 132 23.74 -35.69 -12.50
C GLU A 132 23.05 -34.52 -13.22
N LYS A 133 21.88 -34.76 -13.81
CA LYS A 133 21.08 -33.71 -14.46
C LYS A 133 20.60 -32.66 -13.46
N GLN A 134 20.29 -33.07 -12.22
CA GLN A 134 19.85 -32.17 -11.16
C GLN A 134 21.02 -31.35 -10.61
N GLN A 135 22.21 -31.93 -10.48
CA GLN A 135 23.44 -31.22 -10.10
C GLN A 135 23.85 -30.19 -11.16
N GLN A 136 23.77 -30.51 -12.45
CA GLN A 136 24.03 -29.55 -13.53
C GLN A 136 23.03 -28.37 -13.52
N GLN A 137 21.76 -28.63 -13.21
CA GLN A 137 20.75 -27.58 -13.07
C GLN A 137 20.96 -26.72 -11.81
N GLN A 138 21.41 -27.30 -10.70
CA GLN A 138 21.69 -26.56 -9.47
C GLN A 138 22.96 -25.70 -9.60
N ALA A 139 24.02 -26.20 -10.26
CA ALA A 139 25.23 -25.42 -10.55
C ALA A 139 24.93 -24.18 -11.41
N SER A 140 23.90 -24.23 -12.27
CA SER A 140 23.46 -23.07 -13.06
C SER A 140 22.68 -22.01 -12.26
N LYS A 141 22.15 -22.34 -11.07
CA LYS A 141 21.32 -21.45 -10.25
C LYS A 141 22.10 -20.65 -9.20
N THR A 142 23.31 -21.07 -8.81
CA THR A 142 24.05 -20.44 -7.69
C THR A 142 24.91 -19.23 -8.09
N SER A 143 24.93 -18.81 -9.37
CA SER A 143 25.68 -17.62 -9.81
C SER A 143 24.82 -16.35 -9.97
N ASN A 144 23.59 -16.34 -9.44
CA ASN A 144 22.66 -15.21 -9.55
C ASN A 144 22.64 -14.36 -8.29
N THR A 145 23.73 -13.65 -8.06
CA THR A 145 23.71 -12.42 -7.24
C THR A 145 24.33 -11.34 -8.09
N HIS A 146 23.48 -10.54 -8.76
CA HIS A 146 23.57 -9.11 -9.05
C HIS A 146 22.61 -8.78 -10.21
N GLY A 147 21.79 -7.76 -9.98
CA GLY A 147 20.52 -7.50 -10.66
C GLY A 147 20.56 -7.36 -12.18
N GLY A 148 19.47 -7.82 -12.79
CA GLY A 148 19.17 -7.71 -14.20
C GLY A 148 18.43 -8.96 -14.62
N ASN A 149 17.16 -8.83 -15.00
CA ASN A 149 16.35 -9.90 -15.59
C ASN A 149 16.84 -10.26 -17.00
N SER A 150 18.13 -10.58 -17.12
CA SER A 150 18.70 -11.23 -18.28
C SER A 150 18.78 -12.70 -17.92
N THR A 151 17.91 -13.51 -18.51
CA THR A 151 18.14 -14.95 -18.58
C THR A 151 19.54 -15.13 -19.16
N LYS A 152 20.52 -15.52 -18.35
CA LYS A 152 21.91 -15.66 -18.79
C LYS A 152 21.91 -16.55 -20.04
N ARG A 153 22.51 -16.07 -21.12
CA ARG A 153 22.58 -16.81 -22.38
C ARG A 153 23.23 -18.18 -22.11
N PRO A 154 22.74 -19.27 -22.73
CA PRO A 154 23.34 -20.58 -22.54
C PRO A 154 24.83 -20.52 -22.89
N THR A 155 25.67 -20.89 -21.93
CA THR A 155 27.12 -20.93 -22.12
C THR A 155 27.52 -22.20 -22.85
N ARG A 156 28.62 -22.13 -23.61
CA ARG A 156 29.16 -23.27 -24.35
C ARG A 156 29.58 -24.39 -23.39
N SER A 157 29.40 -25.64 -23.78
CA SER A 157 29.79 -26.82 -23.00
C SER A 157 31.31 -27.03 -22.96
N SER A 158 32.05 -26.60 -23.99
CA SER A 158 33.52 -26.61 -24.03
C SER A 158 34.05 -25.43 -24.84
N LYS A 159 35.36 -25.15 -24.77
CA LYS A 159 35.99 -24.01 -25.45
C LYS A 159 35.81 -24.03 -26.97
N HIS A 160 35.74 -25.23 -27.56
CA HIS A 160 35.62 -25.48 -28.99
C HIS A 160 34.20 -25.87 -29.44
N ALA A 161 33.23 -25.93 -28.52
CA ALA A 161 31.86 -26.27 -28.86
C ALA A 161 31.05 -25.04 -29.32
N PRO A 162 30.23 -25.16 -30.37
CA PRO A 162 29.28 -24.12 -30.76
C PRO A 162 28.20 -23.92 -29.69
N THR A 163 27.64 -22.71 -29.62
CA THR A 163 26.54 -22.37 -28.71
C THR A 163 25.21 -22.29 -29.45
N VAL A 164 24.18 -22.94 -28.93
CA VAL A 164 22.81 -22.83 -29.47
C VAL A 164 22.23 -21.46 -29.09
N GLN A 165 21.72 -20.73 -30.10
CA GLN A 165 21.01 -19.46 -29.95
C GLN A 165 19.58 -19.61 -30.50
N SER A 166 18.62 -18.88 -29.94
CA SER A 166 17.25 -18.85 -30.47
C SER A 166 17.22 -18.15 -31.83
N SER A 167 16.48 -18.70 -32.79
CA SER A 167 16.26 -18.09 -34.13
C SER A 167 15.55 -16.74 -34.06
N LYS A 168 14.86 -16.44 -32.96
CA LYS A 168 14.21 -15.14 -32.71
C LYS A 168 15.22 -14.01 -32.48
N TYR A 169 16.48 -14.35 -32.21
CA TYR A 169 17.52 -13.36 -31.94
C TYR A 169 18.23 -12.96 -33.22
N GLN A 170 17.99 -11.73 -33.69
CA GLN A 170 18.66 -11.19 -34.87
C GLN A 170 20.16 -11.05 -34.67
N VAL A 171 20.95 -11.48 -35.66
CA VAL A 171 22.41 -11.30 -35.66
C VAL A 171 22.72 -9.86 -36.11
N SER A 172 23.52 -9.13 -35.33
CA SER A 172 23.92 -7.78 -35.70
C SER A 172 24.85 -7.80 -36.91
N ARG A 173 24.57 -6.98 -37.93
CA ARG A 173 25.42 -6.86 -39.13
C ARG A 173 26.77 -6.15 -38.89
N LYS A 174 26.93 -5.46 -37.75
CA LYS A 174 28.12 -4.67 -37.41
C LYS A 174 28.80 -5.26 -36.19
N ARG A 175 30.14 -5.31 -36.20
CA ARG A 175 30.96 -5.70 -35.05
C ARG A 175 31.12 -4.51 -34.11
N ILE A 176 30.63 -4.63 -32.87
CA ILE A 176 30.87 -3.62 -31.82
C ILE A 176 32.29 -3.84 -31.32
N VAL A 177 33.19 -2.88 -31.60
CA VAL A 177 34.61 -2.95 -31.21
C VAL A 177 34.86 -2.20 -29.89
N VAL A 178 34.06 -1.17 -29.62
CA VAL A 178 34.08 -0.40 -28.37
C VAL A 178 32.63 -0.29 -27.91
N GLU A 179 32.36 -0.69 -26.66
CA GLU A 179 31.06 -0.42 -26.05
C GLU A 179 30.97 1.08 -25.75
N PRO A 180 30.03 1.81 -26.38
CA PRO A 180 29.88 3.22 -26.08
C PRO A 180 29.48 3.38 -24.60
N PRO A 181 29.95 4.42 -23.91
CA PRO A 181 29.48 4.73 -22.57
C PRO A 181 27.95 4.88 -22.61
N ASN A 182 27.27 4.51 -21.52
CA ASN A 182 25.82 4.71 -21.33
C ASN A 182 25.47 6.20 -21.17
N ALA A 183 25.87 7.04 -22.13
CA ALA A 183 25.49 8.44 -22.19
C ALA A 183 23.99 8.54 -22.48
N VAL A 184 23.34 9.49 -21.82
CA VAL A 184 21.93 9.78 -22.06
C VAL A 184 21.82 10.28 -23.50
N LYS A 185 21.08 9.56 -24.34
CA LYS A 185 20.82 9.97 -25.73
C LYS A 185 20.16 11.35 -25.71
N ALA A 186 20.61 12.27 -26.56
CA ALA A 186 19.92 13.53 -26.79
C ALA A 186 18.48 13.23 -27.22
N ARG A 187 17.51 13.70 -26.44
CA ARG A 187 16.08 13.60 -26.71
C ARG A 187 15.53 15.01 -26.80
N ASP A 188 14.41 15.15 -27.50
CA ASP A 188 13.64 16.39 -27.50
C ASP A 188 13.26 16.74 -26.04
N PRO A 189 13.49 17.98 -25.60
CA PRO A 189 13.21 18.41 -24.23
C PRO A 189 11.78 18.15 -23.79
N ARG A 190 10.80 18.15 -24.71
CA ARG A 190 9.41 17.81 -24.39
C ARG A 190 9.24 16.37 -23.91
N PHE A 191 10.18 15.49 -24.24
CA PHE A 191 10.23 14.09 -23.83
C PHE A 191 11.42 13.81 -22.90
N ASP A 192 12.11 14.85 -22.41
CA ASP A 192 13.14 14.68 -21.39
C ASP A 192 12.45 14.36 -20.05
N PRO A 193 12.77 13.22 -19.39
CA PRO A 193 12.24 12.88 -18.07
C PRO A 193 12.43 13.95 -16.99
N THR A 194 13.40 14.86 -17.18
CA THR A 194 13.61 16.01 -16.30
C THR A 194 12.52 17.06 -16.45
N VAL A 195 12.04 17.29 -17.68
CA VAL A 195 11.00 18.27 -18.02
C VAL A 195 9.60 17.68 -17.87
N THR A 196 9.38 16.43 -18.29
CA THR A 196 8.09 15.73 -18.17
C THR A 196 7.76 15.31 -16.74
N GLY A 197 8.63 15.60 -15.77
CA GLY A 197 8.43 15.29 -14.35
C GLY A 197 8.51 13.81 -13.98
N THR A 198 8.73 12.90 -14.95
CA THR A 198 8.75 11.45 -14.73
C THR A 198 9.87 11.00 -13.77
N ARG A 199 10.91 11.82 -13.59
CA ARG A 199 12.03 11.58 -12.67
C ARG A 199 12.25 12.72 -11.68
N HIS A 200 11.18 13.29 -11.15
CA HIS A 200 11.28 14.32 -10.12
C HIS A 200 11.81 13.75 -8.79
N ASN A 201 13.02 14.14 -8.39
CA ASN A 201 13.52 13.89 -7.05
C ASN A 201 12.99 14.95 -6.09
N GLU A 202 11.88 14.64 -5.42
CA GLU A 202 11.20 15.57 -4.52
C GLU A 202 12.09 16.08 -3.39
N ALA A 203 13.07 15.31 -2.92
CA ALA A 203 13.98 15.76 -1.88
C ALA A 203 14.96 16.84 -2.41
N ALA A 204 15.43 16.68 -3.65
CA ALA A 204 16.34 17.65 -4.27
C ALA A 204 15.62 18.96 -4.60
N THR A 205 14.37 18.89 -5.05
CA THR A 205 13.57 20.08 -5.39
C THR A 205 13.12 20.83 -4.14
N ASN A 206 12.63 20.13 -3.11
CA ASN A 206 12.34 20.77 -1.82
C ASN A 206 13.58 21.44 -1.22
N LYS A 207 14.78 20.87 -1.42
CA LYS A 207 16.03 21.49 -0.99
C LYS A 207 16.42 22.70 -1.85
N ALA A 208 16.30 22.60 -3.18
CA ALA A 208 16.63 23.71 -4.10
C ALA A 208 15.69 24.91 -3.92
N TYR A 209 14.42 24.64 -3.59
CA TYR A 209 13.38 25.64 -3.39
C TYR A 209 12.99 25.81 -1.91
N SER A 210 13.93 25.60 -0.98
CA SER A 210 13.66 25.72 0.46
C SER A 210 13.25 27.14 0.87
N PHE A 211 13.69 28.14 0.11
CA PHE A 211 13.32 29.54 0.33
C PHE A 211 11.80 29.76 0.26
N LEU A 212 11.05 28.94 -0.50
CA LEU A 212 9.59 29.06 -0.59
C LEU A 212 8.89 28.92 0.76
N ASP A 213 9.48 28.20 1.71
CA ASP A 213 8.93 28.08 3.06
C ASP A 213 9.00 29.41 3.81
N GLU A 214 10.07 30.18 3.61
CA GLU A 214 10.22 31.53 4.16
C GLU A 214 9.17 32.48 3.55
N TYR A 215 9.01 32.46 2.22
CA TYR A 215 7.99 33.26 1.54
C TYR A 215 6.58 32.93 2.03
N ARG A 216 6.21 31.65 2.10
CA ARG A 216 4.89 31.22 2.64
C ARG A 216 4.67 31.73 4.06
N SER A 217 5.69 31.65 4.92
CA SER A 217 5.60 32.15 6.30
C SER A 217 5.40 33.67 6.35
N SER A 218 6.05 34.42 5.45
CA SER A 218 5.90 35.87 5.33
C SER A 218 4.53 36.26 4.76
N GLU A 219 4.01 35.51 3.79
CA GLU A 219 2.70 35.70 3.20
C GLU A 219 1.59 35.51 4.25
N ILE A 220 1.68 34.46 5.07
CA ILE A 220 0.73 34.24 6.18
C ILE A 220 0.76 35.41 7.18
N LYS A 221 1.95 35.95 7.50
CA LYS A 221 2.07 37.13 8.37
C LYS A 221 1.41 38.36 7.75
N GLN A 222 1.67 38.61 6.47
CA GLN A 222 1.06 39.73 5.73
C GLN A 222 -0.47 39.60 5.67
N LEU A 223 -1.00 38.40 5.41
CA LEU A 223 -2.45 38.16 5.43
C LEU A 223 -3.06 38.40 6.81
N LYS A 224 -2.37 37.98 7.90
CA LYS A 224 -2.79 38.26 9.28
C LYS A 224 -2.80 39.77 9.57
N GLU A 225 -1.81 40.51 9.11
CA GLU A 225 -1.79 41.98 9.23
C GLU A 225 -2.92 42.64 8.44
N GLN A 226 -3.20 42.19 7.21
CA GLN A 226 -4.32 42.68 6.42
C GLN A 226 -5.66 42.39 7.10
N MET A 227 -5.83 41.21 7.70
CA MET A 227 -7.03 40.85 8.45
C MET A 227 -7.22 41.76 9.67
N ALA A 228 -6.13 42.13 10.36
CA ALA A 228 -6.18 43.06 11.49
C ALA A 228 -6.52 44.50 11.07
N ARG A 229 -6.06 44.94 9.88
CA ARG A 229 -6.30 46.30 9.36
C ARG A 229 -7.69 46.49 8.75
N THR A 230 -8.19 45.48 8.06
CA THR A 230 -9.50 45.53 7.41
C THR A 230 -10.60 45.66 8.48
N LYS A 231 -11.72 46.30 8.13
CA LYS A 231 -12.90 46.43 9.00
C LYS A 231 -14.11 45.71 8.42
N ASP A 232 -14.18 45.62 7.10
CA ASP A 232 -15.27 44.98 6.38
C ASP A 232 -15.39 43.49 6.74
N PRO A 233 -16.57 43.02 7.19
CA PRO A 233 -16.73 41.65 7.68
C PRO A 233 -16.51 40.62 6.57
N ILE A 234 -17.01 40.89 5.37
CA ILE A 234 -16.89 39.98 4.22
C ILE A 234 -15.42 39.80 3.81
N LEU A 235 -14.64 40.87 3.82
CA LEU A 235 -13.22 40.81 3.48
C LEU A 235 -12.41 40.13 4.58
N LYS A 236 -12.73 40.39 5.85
CA LYS A 236 -12.15 39.67 6.99
C LYS A 236 -12.38 38.16 6.89
N ASP A 237 -13.59 37.73 6.55
CA ASP A 237 -13.89 36.30 6.44
C ASP A 237 -13.17 35.64 5.27
N LYS A 238 -13.05 36.35 4.14
CA LYS A 238 -12.20 35.89 3.03
C LYS A 238 -10.74 35.74 3.47
N LEU A 239 -10.18 36.74 4.17
CA LEU A 239 -8.81 36.70 4.67
C LEU A 239 -8.62 35.56 5.68
N LYS A 240 -9.54 35.38 6.63
CA LYS A 240 -9.53 34.24 7.57
C LYS A 240 -9.47 32.91 6.82
N ARG A 241 -10.35 32.69 5.83
CA ARG A 241 -10.35 31.46 5.02
C ARG A 241 -9.01 31.24 4.31
N THR A 242 -8.43 32.29 3.73
CA THR A 242 -7.11 32.19 3.08
C THR A 242 -5.99 31.87 4.05
N ILE A 243 -5.99 32.47 5.24
CA ILE A 243 -5.01 32.20 6.31
C ILE A 243 -5.14 30.75 6.75
N THR A 244 -6.34 30.27 7.07
CA THR A 244 -6.58 28.88 7.47
C THR A 244 -6.06 27.92 6.40
N ALA A 245 -6.47 28.10 5.14
CA ALA A 245 -6.02 27.26 4.03
C ALA A 245 -4.50 27.27 3.83
N ALA A 246 -3.86 28.44 3.94
CA ALA A 246 -2.40 28.56 3.83
C ALA A 246 -1.67 27.90 5.00
N THR A 247 -2.16 28.09 6.24
CA THR A 247 -1.59 27.48 7.44
C THR A 247 -1.75 25.96 7.44
N ASP A 248 -2.89 25.44 6.99
CA ASP A 248 -3.14 24.00 6.90
C ASP A 248 -2.27 23.35 5.82
N ARG A 249 -2.09 24.02 4.67
CA ARG A 249 -1.15 23.59 3.65
C ARG A 249 0.28 23.54 4.19
N GLN A 250 0.71 24.55 4.95
CA GLN A 250 2.04 24.56 5.58
C GLN A 250 2.18 23.40 6.57
N ARG A 251 1.21 23.22 7.48
CA ARG A 251 1.19 22.10 8.45
C ARG A 251 1.23 20.73 7.76
N ALA A 252 0.51 20.55 6.65
CA ALA A 252 0.53 19.31 5.89
C ALA A 252 1.91 19.02 5.27
N MET A 253 2.61 20.05 4.78
CA MET A 253 3.97 19.94 4.27
C MET A 253 4.97 19.59 5.38
N ASP A 254 4.85 20.24 6.53
CA ASP A 254 5.70 19.97 7.70
C ASP A 254 5.50 18.52 8.22
N ASN A 255 4.26 18.04 8.27
CA ASN A 255 3.96 16.66 8.62
C ASN A 255 4.62 15.66 7.65
N LYS A 256 4.54 15.90 6.34
CA LYS A 256 5.23 15.08 5.32
C LYS A 256 6.75 15.12 5.49
N ARG A 257 7.32 16.27 5.86
CA ARG A 257 8.74 16.42 6.13
C ARG A 257 9.17 15.60 7.34
N HIS A 258 8.42 15.63 8.45
CA HIS A 258 8.69 14.81 9.63
C HIS A 258 8.59 13.30 9.34
N GLU A 259 7.59 12.87 8.57
CA GLU A 259 7.48 11.47 8.13
C GLU A 259 8.72 11.02 7.34
N ARG A 260 9.22 11.86 6.43
CA ARG A 260 10.44 11.59 5.66
C ARG A 260 11.67 11.55 6.54
N GLU A 261 11.78 12.44 7.50
CA GLU A 261 12.90 12.50 8.44
C GLU A 261 12.99 11.21 9.26
N VAL A 262 11.87 10.77 9.83
CA VAL A 262 11.74 9.48 10.54
C VAL A 262 12.18 8.32 9.66
N LEU A 263 11.66 8.23 8.43
CA LEU A 263 12.06 7.21 7.47
C LEU A 263 13.57 7.27 7.16
N SER A 264 14.12 8.47 7.01
CA SER A 264 15.53 8.66 6.67
C SER A 264 16.44 8.24 7.83
N GLU A 265 16.07 8.56 9.06
CA GLU A 265 16.80 8.15 10.26
C GLU A 265 16.76 6.65 10.46
N HIS A 266 15.60 6.02 10.29
CA HIS A 266 15.51 4.57 10.37
C HIS A 266 16.39 3.90 9.31
N LYS A 267 16.33 4.37 8.05
CA LYS A 267 17.19 3.85 6.99
C LYS A 267 18.69 4.04 7.29
N LYS A 268 19.07 5.13 7.96
CA LYS A 268 20.46 5.35 8.41
C LYS A 268 20.86 4.33 9.48
N LYS A 269 20.04 4.17 10.53
CA LYS A 269 20.27 3.20 11.61
C LYS A 269 20.40 1.76 11.09
N GLU A 270 19.48 1.33 10.21
CA GLU A 270 19.56 -0.01 9.63
C GLU A 270 20.81 -0.18 8.76
N ARG A 271 21.20 0.86 7.99
CA ARG A 271 22.43 0.82 7.19
C ARG A 271 23.67 0.70 8.07
N GLU A 272 23.70 1.37 9.22
CA GLU A 272 24.79 1.28 10.18
C GLU A 272 24.88 -0.13 10.78
N LEU A 273 23.75 -0.71 11.22
CA LEU A 273 23.71 -2.07 11.77
C LEU A 273 24.10 -3.14 10.74
N LEU A 274 23.73 -2.95 9.47
CA LEU A 274 24.18 -3.80 8.36
C LEU A 274 25.68 -3.64 8.11
N ARG A 275 26.19 -2.41 8.13
CA ARG A 275 27.62 -2.11 7.95
C ARG A 275 28.46 -2.73 9.06
N GLU A 276 27.96 -2.72 10.29
CA GLU A 276 28.58 -3.38 11.44
C GLU A 276 28.41 -4.91 11.43
N GLY A 277 27.55 -5.45 10.56
CA GLY A 277 27.27 -6.89 10.47
C GLY A 277 26.37 -7.44 11.57
N LYS A 278 25.84 -6.59 12.47
CA LYS A 278 24.89 -6.98 13.53
C LYS A 278 23.55 -7.47 12.96
N LYS A 279 23.20 -6.98 11.78
CA LYS A 279 22.04 -7.43 11.00
C LYS A 279 22.53 -7.95 9.65
N SER A 280 21.91 -9.02 9.16
CA SER A 280 22.19 -9.58 7.83
C SER A 280 21.23 -9.02 6.76
N GLN A 281 20.01 -8.64 7.14
CA GLN A 281 18.98 -8.15 6.23
C GLN A 281 18.45 -6.77 6.67
N PRO A 282 18.18 -5.85 5.72
CA PRO A 282 17.60 -4.55 6.03
C PRO A 282 16.16 -4.71 6.53
N TYR A 283 15.84 -4.09 7.67
CA TYR A 283 14.45 -3.94 8.09
C TYR A 283 13.83 -2.69 7.48
N PHE A 284 12.54 -2.74 7.13
CA PHE A 284 11.79 -1.59 6.64
C PHE A 284 10.53 -1.44 7.50
N LEU A 285 10.26 -0.22 7.97
CA LEU A 285 9.08 0.04 8.78
C LEU A 285 7.80 -0.20 8.01
N LYS A 286 6.86 -0.86 8.68
CA LYS A 286 5.46 -0.86 8.25
C LYS A 286 4.87 0.54 8.36
N LYS A 287 3.81 0.83 7.60
CA LYS A 287 3.13 2.13 7.64
C LYS A 287 2.61 2.48 9.04
N SER A 288 2.10 1.50 9.80
CA SER A 288 1.64 1.68 11.18
C SER A 288 2.78 2.03 12.14
N GLU A 289 3.92 1.36 12.01
CA GLU A 289 5.14 1.63 12.79
C GLU A 289 5.71 3.02 12.49
N LEU A 290 5.74 3.41 11.21
CA LEU A 290 6.19 4.73 10.78
C LEU A 290 5.37 5.81 11.47
N LYS A 291 4.05 5.72 11.39
CA LYS A 291 3.17 6.71 12.00
C LYS A 291 3.33 6.72 13.54
N ARG A 292 3.55 5.57 14.18
CA ARG A 292 3.87 5.49 15.62
C ARG A 292 5.14 6.25 15.96
N GLU A 293 6.21 6.08 15.18
CA GLU A 293 7.47 6.80 15.38
C GLU A 293 7.31 8.31 15.15
N VAL A 294 6.58 8.72 14.11
CA VAL A 294 6.27 10.13 13.85
C VAL A 294 5.52 10.75 15.03
N LEU A 295 4.50 10.06 15.55
CA LEU A 295 3.77 10.54 16.73
C LEU A 295 4.66 10.62 17.97
N LYS A 296 5.52 9.62 18.21
CA LYS A 296 6.48 9.65 19.32
C LYS A 296 7.36 10.89 19.24
N LYS A 297 7.99 11.15 18.08
CA LYS A 297 8.81 12.35 17.88
C LYS A 297 8.02 13.64 18.03
N LYS A 298 6.79 13.69 17.52
CA LYS A 298 5.90 14.87 17.67
C LYS A 298 5.59 15.14 19.16
N TYR A 299 5.35 14.10 19.95
CA TYR A 299 5.19 14.21 21.41
C TYR A 299 6.52 14.33 22.16
N GLU A 300 7.67 14.22 21.52
CA GLU A 300 8.96 14.54 22.16
C GLU A 300 9.30 16.01 21.92
N SER A 301 8.96 16.55 20.74
CA SER A 301 9.19 17.93 20.37
C SER A 301 8.20 18.93 21.00
N MET A 302 6.98 18.49 21.37
CA MET A 302 5.98 19.35 22.02
C MET A 302 6.33 19.67 23.49
N GLY A 303 5.93 20.84 23.98
CA GLY A 303 6.13 21.24 25.38
C GLY A 303 5.34 20.38 26.37
N SER A 304 5.78 20.22 27.63
CA SER A 304 5.11 19.36 28.63
C SER A 304 3.62 19.68 28.82
N LYS A 305 3.26 20.95 28.93
CA LYS A 305 1.87 21.43 29.07
C LYS A 305 1.02 21.14 27.84
N GLU A 306 1.58 21.34 26.64
CA GLU A 306 0.91 21.08 25.37
C GLU A 306 0.67 19.58 25.17
N ARG A 307 1.67 18.76 25.52
CA ARG A 307 1.56 17.30 25.49
C ARG A 307 0.48 16.79 26.42
N ALA A 308 0.44 17.28 27.65
CA ALA A 308 -0.61 16.91 28.61
C ALA A 308 -2.00 17.27 28.08
N ARG A 309 -2.18 18.49 27.54
CA ARG A 309 -3.44 18.94 26.92
C ARG A 309 -3.82 18.08 25.71
N ALA A 310 -2.86 17.74 24.84
CA ALA A 310 -3.10 16.90 23.67
C ALA A 310 -3.51 15.47 24.08
N LEU A 311 -2.86 14.90 25.10
CA LEU A 311 -3.22 13.59 25.65
C LEU A 311 -4.59 13.61 26.34
N GLU A 312 -4.92 14.68 27.07
CA GLU A 312 -6.24 14.85 27.69
C GLU A 312 -7.34 14.93 26.64
N ARG A 313 -7.16 15.74 25.59
CA ARG A 313 -8.10 15.82 24.46
C ARG A 313 -8.28 14.46 23.79
N ARG A 314 -7.19 13.71 23.59
CA ARG A 314 -7.24 12.36 23.03
C ARG A 314 -7.98 11.40 23.96
N ARG A 315 -7.72 11.43 25.27
CA ARG A 315 -8.43 10.61 26.27
C ARG A 315 -9.93 10.91 26.26
N LYS A 316 -10.33 12.17 26.21
CA LYS A 316 -11.75 12.58 26.13
C LYS A 316 -12.40 12.09 24.83
N LYS A 317 -11.72 12.21 23.68
CA LYS A 317 -12.21 11.70 22.40
C LYS A 317 -12.37 10.18 22.40
N VAL A 318 -11.37 9.45 22.91
CA VAL A 318 -11.42 7.98 23.02
C VAL A 318 -12.54 7.55 23.96
N ALA A 319 -12.64 8.13 25.16
CA ALA A 319 -13.73 7.85 26.09
C ALA A 319 -15.11 8.17 25.50
N SER A 320 -15.23 9.22 24.69
CA SER A 320 -16.47 9.55 23.99
C SER A 320 -16.79 8.56 22.86
N LYS A 321 -15.79 8.04 22.15
CA LYS A 321 -15.96 6.97 21.15
C LYS A 321 -16.36 5.67 21.83
N GLU A 322 -15.67 5.26 22.89
CA GLU A 322 -16.04 4.08 23.71
C GLU A 322 -17.47 4.19 24.24
N LYS A 323 -17.89 5.36 24.75
CA LYS A 323 -19.29 5.63 25.14
C LYS A 323 -20.27 5.51 23.98
N LYS A 324 -19.83 5.83 22.75
CA LYS A 324 -20.62 5.67 21.54
C LYS A 324 -20.67 4.20 21.07
N ASP A 325 -19.62 3.44 21.31
CA ASP A 325 -19.55 2.03 20.90
C ASP A 325 -20.24 1.10 21.91
N LEU A 326 -20.47 1.58 23.14
CA LEU A 326 -21.31 0.93 24.13
C LEU A 326 -22.75 0.70 23.60
N PRO A 327 -23.31 -0.51 23.77
CA PRO A 327 -24.71 -0.80 23.43
C PRO A 327 -25.68 0.18 24.09
N TRP A 328 -26.75 0.58 23.38
CA TRP A 328 -27.71 1.60 23.82
C TRP A 328 -28.23 1.39 25.26
N ALA A 329 -28.55 0.15 25.64
CA ALA A 329 -29.00 -0.20 27.00
C ALA A 329 -27.98 0.17 28.09
N ARG A 330 -26.68 0.15 27.78
CA ARG A 330 -25.59 0.53 28.69
C ARG A 330 -25.20 2.00 28.59
N ARG A 331 -25.69 2.72 27.58
CA ARG A 331 -25.44 4.16 27.40
C ARG A 331 -26.30 5.03 28.34
N GLY A 332 -27.30 4.44 29.02
CA GLY A 332 -28.21 5.16 29.93
C GLY A 332 -29.29 5.97 29.22
N MET A 333 -29.52 5.72 27.93
CA MET A 333 -30.48 6.48 27.10
C MET A 333 -31.94 6.06 27.31
N GLU A 334 -32.19 4.86 27.84
CA GLU A 334 -33.54 4.28 27.99
C GLU A 334 -34.44 5.06 28.96
N ASN A 335 -33.86 5.79 29.93
CA ASN A 335 -34.62 6.57 30.92
C ASN A 335 -34.95 8.01 30.45
N SER A 336 -34.56 8.40 29.23
CA SER A 336 -34.79 9.76 28.70
C SER A 336 -35.95 9.87 27.71
N THR A 337 -36.50 8.74 27.28
CA THR A 337 -37.60 8.65 26.30
C THR A 337 -38.96 8.32 26.94
N SER A 338 -39.02 8.24 28.27
CA SER A 338 -40.26 8.03 29.04
C SER A 338 -40.57 9.25 29.92
N SER A 339 -40.97 10.35 29.30
CA SER A 339 -41.69 11.46 29.94
C SER A 339 -42.54 12.17 28.91
#